data_AF-A0AAU4F6Q1-F1
#
_entry.id   AF-A0AAU4F6Q1-F1
#
_cell.length_a   1.000
_cell.length_b   1.000
_cell.length_c   1.000
_cell.angle_alpha   90.00
_cell.angle_beta   90.00
_cell.angle_gamma   90.00
#
_symmetry.space_group_name_H-M   'P 1'
#
loop_
_entity.id
_entity.type
_entity.pdbx_description
1 polymer ?
#
loop_
_entity_poly.entity_id
_entity_poly.type
_entity_poly.pdbx_seq_one_letter_code
_entity_poly.pdbx_strand_id
1 'polypeptide(L)'
;MPEQDQAVRFTATGDRPVAWATTGTGPPLVVGSWWCGHLELDWRNPLFRRFSGLLGDQFTLVRYDRPGVGMSDPAGPLVTSLADEVAALSAVVDAAGEKVTLFGGSSGGCAAMAYTAAHPDRVERLVLYGSYARGTEIAAADARDSLVALVGRHWGVGSRVFADLFLPTATPAERDEFVRFQRAGLTAEKAERSLAAVYAFDVREQLATITVPTLVLHRRDDRAIPFALGQDVAARIPGATFVPLDGTDHLPWRGDVEALVRPVREFLGAGRRARRAGSPRHELSDRELDVLRLVAQGLSDQEIARRLGISAHTAHRHVSNIRGKLGVTSRAAAAAHAATAGLL
;
A
#
# COMPACT_ATOMS: atom_id res chain seq x y z
N MET A 1 -10.47 1.29 -18.75
CA MET A 1 -9.03 1.08 -18.44
C MET A 1 -8.59 -0.17 -19.17
N PRO A 2 -7.43 -0.19 -19.85
CA PRO A 2 -6.92 -1.45 -20.39
C PRO A 2 -6.80 -2.47 -19.25
N GLU A 3 -6.98 -3.76 -19.56
CA GLU A 3 -6.71 -4.87 -18.64
C GLU A 3 -5.28 -4.75 -18.12
N GLN A 4 -5.11 -4.04 -17.00
CA GLN A 4 -3.91 -4.19 -16.22
C GLN A 4 -4.02 -5.57 -15.58
N ASP A 5 -3.37 -6.56 -16.19
CA ASP A 5 -3.18 -7.87 -15.60
C ASP A 5 -2.21 -7.72 -14.43
N GLN A 6 -2.60 -8.25 -13.27
CA GLN A 6 -1.68 -8.40 -12.15
C GLN A 6 -0.94 -9.74 -12.31
N ALA A 7 0.35 -9.74 -12.04
CA ALA A 7 1.12 -10.97 -11.90
C ALA A 7 1.38 -11.23 -10.42
N VAL A 8 0.95 -12.39 -9.92
CA VAL A 8 1.25 -12.86 -8.56
C VAL A 8 2.65 -13.47 -8.57
N ARG A 9 3.48 -13.02 -7.63
CA ARG A 9 4.83 -13.49 -7.35
C ARG A 9 4.90 -13.98 -5.92
N PHE A 10 5.96 -14.71 -5.59
CA PHE A 10 6.16 -15.24 -4.24
C PHE A 10 7.48 -14.75 -3.66
N THR A 11 7.46 -14.46 -2.36
CA THR A 11 8.60 -14.33 -1.46
C THR A 11 8.33 -15.20 -0.23
N ALA A 12 9.16 -15.14 0.81
CA ALA A 12 8.95 -15.93 2.03
C ALA A 12 9.46 -15.23 3.29
N THR A 13 8.86 -15.59 4.42
CA THR A 13 9.34 -15.26 5.77
C THR A 13 9.65 -16.56 6.52
N GLY A 14 10.94 -16.92 6.57
CA GLY A 14 11.35 -18.27 6.94
C GLY A 14 10.88 -19.30 5.91
N ASP A 15 10.16 -20.32 6.37
CA ASP A 15 9.54 -21.37 5.54
C ASP A 15 8.12 -21.00 5.06
N ARG A 16 7.59 -19.84 5.47
CA ARG A 16 6.22 -19.41 5.17
C ARG A 16 6.17 -18.60 3.87
N PRO A 17 5.43 -19.04 2.83
CA PRO A 17 5.33 -18.30 1.58
C PRO A 17 4.47 -17.04 1.73
N VAL A 18 4.81 -16.01 0.94
CA VAL A 18 4.09 -14.74 0.84
C VAL A 18 3.88 -14.41 -0.64
N ALA A 19 2.66 -14.58 -1.10
CA ALA A 19 2.20 -14.13 -2.40
C ALA A 19 2.04 -12.61 -2.41
N TRP A 20 2.55 -11.96 -3.46
CA TRP A 20 2.48 -10.52 -3.65
C TRP A 20 2.27 -10.16 -5.12
N ALA A 21 1.65 -9.02 -5.37
CA ALA A 21 1.37 -8.52 -6.72
C ALA A 21 1.63 -7.01 -6.80
N THR A 22 1.91 -6.56 -8.03
CA THR A 22 2.20 -5.15 -8.31
C THR A 22 1.24 -4.57 -9.34
N THR A 23 0.89 -3.31 -9.16
CA THR A 23 0.11 -2.51 -10.11
C THR A 23 0.70 -1.11 -10.23
N GLY A 24 0.69 -0.53 -11.43
CA GLY A 24 1.17 0.83 -11.65
C GLY A 24 2.67 0.92 -11.89
N THR A 25 3.18 2.15 -11.90
CA THR A 25 4.60 2.45 -12.13
C THR A 25 5.06 3.59 -11.24
N GLY A 26 6.31 3.55 -10.78
CA GLY A 26 6.89 4.58 -9.92
C GLY A 26 7.53 3.99 -8.66
N PRO A 27 7.78 4.80 -7.62
CA PRO A 27 8.31 4.32 -6.35
C PRO A 27 7.40 3.28 -5.70
N PRO A 28 7.95 2.32 -4.94
CA PRO A 28 7.17 1.32 -4.23
C PRO A 28 6.31 1.96 -3.13
N LEU A 29 5.01 1.68 -3.20
CA LEU A 29 4.01 1.92 -2.15
C LEU A 29 3.51 0.55 -1.69
N VAL A 30 4.06 0.05 -0.58
CA VAL A 30 3.71 -1.25 -0.03
C VAL A 30 2.49 -1.11 0.85
N VAL A 31 1.45 -1.87 0.55
CA VAL A 31 0.19 -1.89 1.29
C VAL A 31 0.24 -3.03 2.30
N GLY A 32 0.17 -2.70 3.59
CA GLY A 32 0.09 -3.67 4.69
C GLY A 32 -1.10 -4.60 4.50
N SER A 33 -0.91 -5.89 4.77
CA SER A 33 -1.96 -6.88 4.58
C SER A 33 -3.17 -6.61 5.48
N TRP A 34 -4.34 -6.90 4.95
CA TRP A 34 -5.58 -6.85 5.70
C TRP A 34 -5.72 -8.08 6.60
N TRP A 35 -6.62 -8.04 7.59
CA TRP A 35 -6.93 -9.23 8.40
C TRP A 35 -7.40 -10.42 7.53
N CYS A 36 -8.06 -10.15 6.40
CA CYS A 36 -8.45 -11.11 5.37
C CYS A 36 -8.08 -10.55 3.98
N GLY A 37 -7.46 -11.37 3.13
CA GLY A 37 -7.01 -10.96 1.79
C GLY A 37 -7.11 -12.09 0.79
N HIS A 38 -7.21 -11.74 -0.49
CA HIS A 38 -7.02 -12.68 -1.60
C HIS A 38 -6.67 -11.90 -2.86
N LEU A 39 -5.40 -11.90 -3.26
CA LEU A 39 -4.89 -11.04 -4.35
C LEU A 39 -5.70 -11.15 -5.65
N GLU A 40 -6.06 -12.36 -6.08
CA GLU A 40 -6.86 -12.55 -7.30
C GLU A 40 -8.30 -12.07 -7.19
N LEU A 41 -8.98 -12.35 -6.07
CA LEU A 41 -10.38 -11.96 -5.89
C LEU A 41 -10.53 -10.46 -5.67
N ASP A 42 -9.61 -9.84 -4.91
CA ASP A 42 -9.56 -8.37 -4.78
C ASP A 42 -9.44 -7.70 -6.15
N TRP A 43 -8.63 -8.27 -7.05
CA TRP A 43 -8.44 -7.72 -8.39
C TRP A 43 -9.67 -7.88 -9.30
N ARG A 44 -10.62 -8.75 -8.97
CA ARG A 44 -11.91 -8.83 -9.69
C ARG A 44 -12.86 -7.72 -9.28
N ASN A 45 -12.68 -7.12 -8.11
CA ASN A 45 -13.52 -6.03 -7.63
C ASN A 45 -13.19 -4.72 -8.39
N PRO A 46 -14.14 -4.16 -9.17
CA PRO A 46 -13.88 -2.97 -9.99
C PRO A 46 -13.54 -1.72 -9.17
N LEU A 47 -14.06 -1.62 -7.94
CA LEU A 47 -13.79 -0.49 -7.05
C LEU A 47 -12.39 -0.56 -6.46
N PHE A 48 -11.98 -1.77 -6.07
CA PHE A 48 -10.61 -2.03 -5.65
C PHE A 48 -9.61 -1.73 -6.77
N ARG A 49 -9.91 -2.15 -8.00
CA ARG A 49 -9.10 -1.81 -9.19
C ARG A 49 -9.03 -0.30 -9.41
N ARG A 50 -10.16 0.41 -9.30
CA ARG A 50 -10.20 1.88 -9.45
C ARG A 50 -9.32 2.56 -8.41
N PHE A 51 -9.46 2.22 -7.13
CA PHE A 51 -8.62 2.74 -6.05
C PHE A 51 -7.13 2.45 -6.30
N SER A 52 -6.81 1.20 -6.64
CA SER A 52 -5.44 0.79 -6.94
C SER A 52 -4.86 1.53 -8.14
N GLY A 53 -5.67 1.79 -9.18
CA GLY A 53 -5.28 2.56 -10.35
C GLY A 53 -4.99 4.03 -10.03
N LEU A 54 -5.84 4.68 -9.22
CA LEU A 54 -5.65 6.08 -8.83
C LEU A 54 -4.33 6.32 -8.05
N LEU A 55 -3.89 5.34 -7.26
CA LEU A 55 -2.55 5.35 -6.63
C LEU A 55 -1.47 4.90 -7.62
N GLY A 56 -1.77 3.91 -8.46
CA GLY A 56 -0.91 3.32 -9.48
C GLY A 56 -0.42 4.29 -10.57
N ASP A 57 -1.13 5.40 -10.76
CA ASP A 57 -0.73 6.50 -11.66
C ASP A 57 0.59 7.17 -11.26
N GLN A 58 0.99 7.06 -9.99
CA GLN A 58 2.20 7.71 -9.46
C GLN A 58 3.14 6.76 -8.71
N PHE A 59 2.64 5.61 -8.29
CA PHE A 59 3.35 4.65 -7.46
C PHE A 59 3.25 3.24 -8.04
N THR A 60 4.23 2.41 -7.74
CA THR A 60 4.09 0.96 -7.89
C THR A 60 3.43 0.45 -6.62
N LEU A 61 2.14 0.13 -6.68
CA LEU A 61 1.40 -0.41 -5.55
C LEU A 61 1.77 -1.87 -5.36
N VAL A 62 2.37 -2.20 -4.22
CA VAL A 62 2.79 -3.56 -3.86
C VAL A 62 1.83 -4.09 -2.81
N ARG A 63 1.12 -5.17 -3.12
CA ARG A 63 0.11 -5.79 -2.25
C ARG A 63 0.49 -7.23 -1.99
N TYR A 64 0.08 -7.77 -0.85
CA TYR A 64 0.38 -9.15 -0.49
C TYR A 64 -0.71 -9.78 0.38
N ASP A 65 -0.82 -11.10 0.26
CA ASP A 65 -1.55 -11.91 1.22
C ASP A 65 -0.55 -12.37 2.30
N ARG A 66 -0.89 -12.22 3.57
CA ARG A 66 -0.05 -12.71 4.68
C ARG A 66 -0.08 -14.25 4.76
N PRO A 67 0.94 -14.91 5.35
CA PRO A 67 0.98 -16.38 5.37
C PRO A 67 -0.27 -17.03 5.98
N GLY A 68 -0.74 -18.10 5.34
CA GLY A 68 -1.94 -18.82 5.73
C GLY A 68 -3.24 -18.23 5.18
N VAL A 69 -3.19 -17.16 4.38
CA VAL A 69 -4.34 -16.41 3.85
C VAL A 69 -4.27 -16.32 2.33
N GLY A 70 -5.41 -16.41 1.65
CA GLY A 70 -5.53 -16.12 0.22
C GLY A 70 -4.56 -16.94 -0.64
N MET A 71 -3.70 -16.26 -1.39
CA MET A 71 -2.70 -16.87 -2.27
C MET A 71 -1.42 -17.33 -1.54
N SER A 72 -1.26 -17.00 -0.25
CA SER A 72 -0.06 -17.28 0.56
C SER A 72 -0.20 -18.59 1.34
N ASP A 73 -0.34 -19.70 0.61
CA ASP A 73 -0.58 -21.05 1.13
C ASP A 73 -1.75 -21.13 2.13
N PRO A 74 -3.00 -21.19 1.63
CA PRO A 74 -4.17 -21.30 2.49
C PRO A 74 -4.27 -22.63 3.24
N ALA A 75 -3.42 -23.63 2.96
CA ALA A 75 -3.29 -24.84 3.78
C ALA A 75 -2.24 -24.68 4.90
N GLY A 76 -1.30 -23.75 4.74
CA GLY A 76 -0.21 -23.46 5.68
C GLY A 76 -0.63 -22.73 6.95
N PRO A 77 0.30 -22.55 7.90
CA PRO A 77 0.04 -21.93 9.20
C PRO A 77 -0.27 -20.42 9.08
N LEU A 78 -1.28 -19.98 9.84
CA LEU A 78 -1.66 -18.57 9.93
C LEU A 78 -0.73 -17.79 10.86
N VAL A 79 -0.26 -16.63 10.42
CA VAL A 79 0.39 -15.65 11.31
C VAL A 79 -0.62 -14.94 12.21
N THR A 80 -0.29 -14.84 13.51
CA THR A 80 -1.21 -14.29 14.52
C THR A 80 -0.54 -13.36 15.53
N SER A 81 0.79 -13.24 15.49
CA SER A 81 1.52 -12.27 16.31
C SER A 81 1.87 -11.03 15.49
N LEU A 82 1.96 -9.88 16.15
CA LEU A 82 2.41 -8.65 15.50
C LEU A 82 3.82 -8.81 14.91
N ALA A 83 4.71 -9.55 15.60
CA ALA A 83 6.06 -9.83 15.11
C ALA A 83 6.05 -10.63 13.81
N ASP A 84 5.16 -11.61 13.68
CA ASP A 84 5.01 -12.37 12.44
C ASP A 84 4.44 -11.50 11.30
N GLU A 85 3.48 -10.63 11.58
CA GLU A 85 2.93 -9.70 10.59
C GLU A 85 4.02 -8.73 10.10
N VAL A 86 4.87 -8.23 10.99
CA VAL A 86 6.05 -7.42 10.65
C VAL A 86 7.06 -8.21 9.83
N ALA A 87 7.30 -9.49 10.14
CA ALA A 87 8.20 -10.34 9.38
C ALA A 87 7.68 -10.62 7.95
N ALA A 88 6.37 -10.84 7.81
CA ALA A 88 5.73 -10.98 6.50
C ALA A 88 5.81 -9.67 5.69
N LEU A 89 5.55 -8.52 6.32
CA LEU A 89 5.72 -7.21 5.68
C LEU A 89 7.18 -6.98 5.26
N SER A 90 8.15 -7.34 6.11
CA SER A 90 9.58 -7.18 5.81
C SER A 90 9.97 -7.93 4.54
N ALA A 91 9.53 -9.18 4.38
CA ALA A 91 9.81 -9.98 3.18
C ALA A 91 9.29 -9.33 1.89
N VAL A 92 8.15 -8.62 1.98
CA VAL A 92 7.56 -7.88 0.85
C VAL A 92 8.30 -6.56 0.61
N VAL A 93 8.71 -5.86 1.66
CA VAL A 93 9.54 -4.65 1.54
C VAL A 93 10.87 -4.98 0.88
N ASP A 94 11.52 -6.08 1.27
CA ASP A 94 12.78 -6.54 0.66
C ASP A 94 12.61 -6.88 -0.83
N ALA A 95 11.47 -7.48 -1.21
CA ALA A 95 11.13 -7.73 -2.61
C ALA A 95 10.78 -6.45 -3.40
N ALA A 96 10.26 -5.42 -2.71
CA ALA A 96 9.83 -4.16 -3.32
C ALA A 96 10.98 -3.16 -3.55
N GLY A 97 11.97 -3.13 -2.64
CA GLY A 97 13.17 -2.32 -2.78
C GLY A 97 13.83 -1.90 -1.47
N GLU A 98 14.94 -1.17 -1.60
CA GLU A 98 15.74 -0.70 -0.45
C GLU A 98 14.96 0.31 0.42
N LYS A 99 14.17 1.20 -0.18
CA LYS A 99 13.36 2.17 0.56
C LYS A 99 11.98 2.32 -0.06
N VAL A 100 10.95 2.26 0.78
CA VAL A 100 9.55 2.22 0.35
C VAL A 100 8.68 3.27 1.05
N THR A 101 7.51 3.57 0.49
CA THR A 101 6.42 4.16 1.26
C THR A 101 5.51 3.04 1.75
N LEU A 102 5.03 3.15 3.00
CA LEU A 102 4.07 2.21 3.55
C LEU A 102 2.66 2.82 3.59
N PHE A 103 1.67 2.02 3.20
CA PHE A 103 0.25 2.29 3.43
C PHE A 103 -0.30 1.19 4.33
N GLY A 104 -0.70 1.51 5.55
CA GLY A 104 -1.27 0.56 6.50
C GLY A 104 -2.74 0.89 6.78
N GLY A 105 -3.65 -0.01 6.41
CA GLY A 105 -5.07 0.14 6.71
C GLY A 105 -5.51 -0.83 7.81
N SER A 106 -6.40 -0.39 8.71
CA SER A 106 -6.94 -1.26 9.76
C SER A 106 -5.82 -1.95 10.56
N SER A 107 -5.90 -3.27 10.77
CA SER A 107 -4.87 -4.08 11.43
C SER A 107 -3.53 -4.11 10.69
N GLY A 108 -3.53 -3.96 9.36
CA GLY A 108 -2.30 -3.81 8.56
C GLY A 108 -1.54 -2.53 8.93
N GLY A 109 -2.23 -1.53 9.49
CA GLY A 109 -1.61 -0.35 10.08
C GLY A 109 -0.76 -0.66 11.31
N CYS A 110 -1.15 -1.64 12.16
CA CYS A 110 -0.33 -2.05 13.30
C CYS A 110 1.02 -2.61 12.84
N ALA A 111 1.02 -3.50 11.84
CA ALA A 111 2.25 -4.04 11.26
C ALA A 111 3.10 -2.93 10.59
N ALA A 112 2.47 -2.02 9.85
CA ALA A 112 3.17 -0.90 9.21
C ALA A 112 3.80 0.07 10.23
N MET A 113 3.11 0.39 11.32
CA MET A 113 3.63 1.22 12.41
C MET A 113 4.80 0.54 13.11
N ALA A 114 4.65 -0.73 13.49
CA ALA A 114 5.71 -1.49 14.15
C ALA A 114 6.95 -1.65 13.25
N TYR A 115 6.77 -1.95 11.96
CA TYR A 115 7.86 -2.01 10.99
C TYR A 115 8.56 -0.65 10.83
N THR A 116 7.79 0.44 10.72
CA THR A 116 8.35 1.79 10.57
C THR A 116 9.18 2.19 11.78
N ALA A 117 8.71 1.88 12.99
CA ALA A 117 9.44 2.13 14.23
C ALA A 117 10.76 1.33 14.31
N ALA A 118 10.76 0.07 13.84
CA ALA A 118 11.95 -0.78 13.85
C ALA A 118 12.93 -0.47 12.70
N HIS A 119 12.45 0.06 11.58
CA HIS A 119 13.23 0.25 10.36
C HIS A 119 13.01 1.64 9.72
N PRO A 120 13.25 2.75 10.45
CA PRO A 120 13.00 4.10 9.94
C PRO A 120 13.79 4.42 8.67
N ASP A 121 14.97 3.82 8.48
CA ASP A 121 15.79 4.02 7.28
C ASP A 121 15.19 3.40 6.01
N ARG A 122 14.39 2.34 6.15
CA ARG A 122 13.72 1.61 5.05
C ARG A 122 12.40 2.24 4.64
N VAL A 123 11.84 3.17 5.42
CA VAL A 123 10.53 3.79 5.16
C VAL A 123 10.70 5.28 4.85
N GLU A 124 10.23 5.74 3.69
CA GLU A 124 10.28 7.16 3.31
C GLU A 124 9.12 7.95 3.91
N ARG A 125 7.91 7.38 3.90
CA ARG A 125 6.67 7.95 4.43
C ARG A 125 5.74 6.84 4.89
N LEU A 126 4.93 7.13 5.90
CA LEU A 126 3.89 6.25 6.40
C LEU A 126 2.52 6.88 6.17
N VAL A 127 1.61 6.12 5.56
CA VAL A 127 0.20 6.48 5.40
C VAL A 127 -0.64 5.47 6.16
N LEU A 128 -1.51 5.95 7.03
CA LEU A 128 -2.40 5.12 7.85
C LEU A 128 -3.84 5.46 7.53
N TYR A 129 -4.70 4.45 7.40
CA TYR A 129 -6.12 4.65 7.15
C TYR A 129 -6.97 3.75 8.04
N GLY A 130 -7.89 4.35 8.81
CA GLY A 130 -8.83 3.58 9.64
C GLY A 130 -8.13 2.62 10.62
N SER A 131 -6.98 3.02 11.17
CA SER A 131 -6.13 2.15 12.01
C SER A 131 -6.27 2.50 13.50
N TYR A 132 -5.57 1.76 14.36
CA TYR A 132 -5.67 1.84 15.81
C TYR A 132 -4.33 1.48 16.48
N ALA A 133 -4.11 1.99 17.69
CA ALA A 133 -2.89 1.74 18.44
C ALA A 133 -2.97 0.46 19.32
N ARG A 134 -4.17 0.13 19.82
CA ARG A 134 -4.43 -1.04 20.66
C ARG A 134 -5.78 -1.67 20.31
N GLY A 135 -5.77 -2.95 19.92
CA GLY A 135 -6.95 -3.66 19.42
C GLY A 135 -8.06 -3.86 20.45
N THR A 136 -7.72 -3.90 21.74
CA THR A 136 -8.72 -4.01 22.82
C THR A 136 -9.57 -2.74 23.00
N GLU A 137 -9.23 -1.64 22.34
CA GLU A 137 -10.00 -0.39 22.38
C GLU A 137 -11.03 -0.30 21.23
N ILE A 138 -11.03 -1.26 20.29
CA ILE A 138 -11.97 -1.30 19.15
C ILE A 138 -13.41 -1.50 19.60
N ALA A 139 -13.64 -2.36 20.60
CA ALA A 139 -14.95 -2.71 21.14
C ALA A 139 -14.80 -3.18 22.59
N ALA A 140 -15.91 -3.25 23.35
CA ALA A 140 -15.92 -3.81 24.71
C ALA A 140 -15.52 -5.30 24.73
N ALA A 141 -14.99 -5.79 25.86
CA ALA A 141 -14.41 -7.14 25.95
C ALA A 141 -15.41 -8.26 25.63
N ASP A 142 -16.61 -8.18 26.20
CA ASP A 142 -17.73 -9.08 25.95
C ASP A 142 -18.16 -9.10 24.47
N ALA A 143 -18.20 -7.94 23.82
CA ALA A 143 -18.49 -7.82 22.39
C ALA A 143 -17.39 -8.47 21.54
N ARG A 144 -16.11 -8.27 21.87
CA ARG A 144 -14.98 -8.90 21.16
C ARG A 144 -15.05 -10.42 21.30
N ASP A 145 -15.20 -10.93 22.52
CA ASP A 145 -15.25 -12.36 22.80
C ASP A 145 -16.45 -13.02 22.09
N SER A 146 -17.59 -12.34 22.07
CA SER A 146 -18.80 -12.80 21.36
C SER A 146 -18.58 -12.86 19.84
N LEU A 147 -17.92 -11.86 19.25
CA LEU A 147 -17.60 -11.85 17.82
C LEU A 147 -16.59 -12.94 17.45
N VAL A 148 -15.53 -13.13 18.25
CA VAL A 148 -14.55 -14.22 18.04
C VAL A 148 -15.24 -15.59 18.09
N ALA A 149 -16.06 -15.84 19.11
CA ALA A 149 -16.80 -17.08 19.24
C ALA A 149 -17.79 -17.30 18.08
N LEU A 150 -18.48 -16.24 17.63
CA LEU A 150 -19.40 -16.31 16.49
C LEU A 150 -18.66 -16.68 15.20
N VAL A 151 -17.49 -16.10 14.98
CA VAL A 151 -16.65 -16.40 13.81
C VAL A 151 -16.20 -17.86 13.80
N GLY A 152 -15.67 -18.35 14.93
CA GLY A 152 -15.20 -19.72 15.03
C GLY A 152 -16.30 -20.76 14.82
N ARG A 153 -17.48 -20.53 15.40
CA ARG A 153 -18.60 -21.49 15.35
C ARG A 153 -19.46 -21.35 14.09
N HIS A 154 -19.65 -20.14 13.60
CA HIS A 154 -20.63 -19.81 12.56
C HIS A 154 -20.07 -18.78 11.57
N TRP A 155 -18.97 -19.12 10.90
CA TRP A 155 -18.29 -18.19 10.00
C TRP A 155 -19.19 -17.63 8.88
N GLY A 156 -20.24 -18.34 8.46
CA GLY A 156 -21.24 -17.81 7.52
C GLY A 156 -22.01 -16.61 8.06
N VAL A 157 -22.37 -16.63 9.35
CA VAL A 157 -23.03 -15.51 10.04
C VAL A 157 -21.99 -14.43 10.38
N GLY A 158 -20.82 -14.82 10.91
CA GLY A 158 -19.76 -13.88 11.27
C GLY A 158 -19.28 -13.04 10.09
N SER A 159 -19.01 -13.64 8.94
CA SER A 159 -18.62 -12.92 7.72
C SER A 159 -19.71 -11.96 7.21
N ARG A 160 -20.99 -12.27 7.44
CA ARG A 160 -22.10 -11.35 7.11
C ARG A 160 -22.15 -10.16 8.05
N VAL A 161 -21.97 -10.37 9.36
CA VAL A 161 -21.86 -9.28 10.35
C VAL A 161 -20.72 -8.33 9.95
N PHE A 162 -19.56 -8.85 9.56
CA PHE A 162 -18.47 -7.99 9.06
C PHE A 162 -18.79 -7.28 7.75
N ALA A 163 -19.52 -7.91 6.83
CA ALA A 163 -19.97 -7.23 5.62
C ALA A 163 -20.89 -6.04 5.95
N ASP A 164 -21.80 -6.19 6.90
CA ASP A 164 -22.70 -5.11 7.32
C ASP A 164 -21.97 -4.00 8.11
N LEU A 165 -20.94 -4.36 8.91
CA LEU A 165 -20.10 -3.40 9.63
C LEU A 165 -19.15 -2.63 8.71
N PHE A 166 -18.50 -3.32 7.76
CA PHE A 166 -17.47 -2.71 6.91
C PHE A 166 -18.05 -1.99 5.70
N LEU A 167 -19.25 -2.41 5.26
CA LEU A 167 -19.91 -1.92 4.05
C LEU A 167 -21.37 -1.48 4.32
N PRO A 168 -21.61 -0.56 5.28
CA PRO A 168 -22.95 -0.06 5.59
C PRO A 168 -23.65 0.57 4.38
N THR A 169 -22.95 1.14 3.39
CA THR A 169 -23.61 1.72 2.21
C THR A 169 -23.68 0.78 1.01
N ALA A 170 -23.16 -0.45 1.11
CA ALA A 170 -23.19 -1.41 0.01
C ALA A 170 -24.59 -1.98 -0.23
N THR A 171 -24.84 -2.34 -1.49
CA THR A 171 -26.01 -3.12 -1.88
C THR A 171 -25.95 -4.54 -1.29
N PRO A 172 -27.08 -5.27 -1.21
CA PRO A 172 -27.08 -6.66 -0.77
C PRO A 172 -26.12 -7.56 -1.58
N ALA A 173 -26.07 -7.37 -2.91
CA ALA A 173 -25.21 -8.15 -3.80
C ALA A 173 -23.71 -7.91 -3.54
N GLU A 174 -23.31 -6.66 -3.32
CA GLU A 174 -21.93 -6.31 -2.95
C GLU A 174 -21.55 -6.89 -1.59
N ARG A 175 -22.46 -6.90 -0.61
CA ARG A 175 -22.21 -7.55 0.68
C ARG A 175 -22.07 -9.06 0.54
N ASP A 176 -22.91 -9.70 -0.28
CA ASP A 176 -22.80 -11.14 -0.54
C ASP A 176 -21.49 -11.49 -1.26
N GLU A 177 -21.01 -10.63 -2.16
CA GLU A 177 -19.69 -10.75 -2.77
C GLU A 177 -18.57 -10.67 -1.73
N PHE A 178 -18.65 -9.69 -0.82
CA PHE A 178 -17.67 -9.56 0.25
C PHE A 178 -17.71 -10.73 1.26
N VAL A 179 -18.89 -11.32 1.52
CA VAL A 179 -19.02 -12.55 2.31
C VAL A 179 -18.32 -13.71 1.61
N ARG A 180 -18.52 -13.89 0.29
CA ARG A 180 -17.82 -14.93 -0.49
C ARG A 180 -16.31 -14.71 -0.48
N PHE A 181 -15.86 -13.47 -0.63
CA PHE A 181 -14.44 -13.10 -0.56
C PHE A 181 -13.82 -13.51 0.78
N GLN A 182 -14.42 -13.11 1.91
CA GLN A 182 -13.92 -13.43 3.24
C GLN A 182 -13.78 -14.95 3.45
N ARG A 183 -14.79 -15.71 3.02
CA ARG A 183 -14.83 -17.17 3.17
C ARG A 183 -13.90 -17.90 2.20
N ALA A 184 -13.50 -17.28 1.10
CA ALA A 184 -12.47 -17.81 0.21
C ALA A 184 -11.06 -17.53 0.74
N GLY A 185 -10.84 -16.39 1.43
CA GLY A 185 -9.54 -16.04 2.01
C GLY A 185 -9.22 -16.77 3.32
N LEU A 186 -10.23 -17.13 4.12
CA LEU A 186 -10.07 -17.72 5.45
C LEU A 186 -11.10 -18.81 5.76
N THR A 187 -10.62 -19.91 6.33
CA THR A 187 -11.46 -20.89 7.03
C THR A 187 -12.01 -20.31 8.34
N ALA A 188 -13.03 -20.94 8.94
CA ALA A 188 -13.59 -20.49 10.22
C ALA A 188 -12.54 -20.41 11.34
N GLU A 189 -11.74 -21.48 11.49
CA GLU A 189 -10.65 -21.54 12.48
C GLU A 189 -9.63 -20.41 12.28
N LYS A 190 -9.22 -20.17 11.03
CA LYS A 190 -8.24 -19.11 10.72
C LYS A 190 -8.84 -17.71 10.89
N ALA A 191 -10.12 -17.53 10.55
CA ALA A 191 -10.82 -16.27 10.77
C ALA A 191 -10.94 -15.94 12.27
N GLU A 192 -11.25 -16.93 13.12
CA GLU A 192 -11.32 -16.78 14.58
C GLU A 192 -9.97 -16.35 15.14
N ARG A 193 -8.90 -17.10 14.80
CA ARG A 193 -7.53 -16.80 15.23
C ARG A 193 -7.04 -15.45 14.73
N SER A 194 -7.38 -15.09 13.49
CA SER A 194 -7.06 -13.79 12.92
C SER A 194 -7.76 -12.66 13.65
N LEU A 195 -9.05 -12.80 13.96
CA LEU A 195 -9.80 -11.77 14.65
C LEU A 195 -9.31 -11.60 16.10
N ALA A 196 -9.02 -12.71 16.79
CA ALA A 196 -8.40 -12.68 18.11
C ALA A 196 -7.05 -11.93 18.08
N ALA A 197 -6.22 -12.17 17.06
CA ALA A 197 -4.96 -11.45 16.86
C ALA A 197 -5.16 -9.94 16.64
N VAL A 198 -6.13 -9.55 15.79
CA VAL A 198 -6.50 -8.14 15.55
C VAL A 198 -6.79 -7.41 16.86
N TYR A 199 -7.56 -8.04 17.76
CA TYR A 199 -7.88 -7.47 19.08
C TYR A 199 -6.69 -7.49 20.06
N ALA A 200 -5.75 -8.41 19.89
CA ALA A 200 -4.57 -8.53 20.75
C ALA A 200 -3.41 -7.58 20.37
N PHE A 201 -3.38 -7.04 19.14
CA PHE A 201 -2.31 -6.13 18.72
C PHE A 201 -2.24 -4.87 19.58
N ASP A 202 -1.02 -4.51 19.99
CA ASP A 202 -0.70 -3.28 20.71
C ASP A 202 0.62 -2.73 20.17
N VAL A 203 0.58 -1.50 19.65
CA VAL A 203 1.73 -0.79 19.09
C VAL A 203 2.01 0.53 19.81
N ARG A 204 1.36 0.78 20.95
CA ARG A 204 1.40 2.10 21.62
C ARG A 204 2.81 2.52 22.03
N GLU A 205 3.66 1.57 22.41
CA GLU A 205 5.04 1.83 22.83
C GLU A 205 5.93 2.28 21.66
N GLN A 206 5.61 1.84 20.44
CA GLN A 206 6.38 2.12 19.23
C GLN A 206 5.99 3.46 18.59
N LEU A 207 4.77 3.97 18.81
CA LEU A 207 4.28 5.14 18.06
C LEU A 207 5.13 6.40 18.30
N ALA A 208 5.61 6.60 19.54
CA ALA A 208 6.44 7.75 19.89
C ALA A 208 7.84 7.70 19.27
N THR A 209 8.29 6.54 18.80
CA THR A 209 9.62 6.38 18.17
C THR A 209 9.58 6.55 16.64
N ILE A 210 8.37 6.63 16.05
CA ILE A 210 8.20 6.87 14.61
C ILE A 210 8.58 8.32 14.31
N THR A 211 9.71 8.51 13.62
CA THR A 211 10.21 9.82 13.16
C THR A 211 9.94 10.10 11.69
N VAL A 212 9.46 9.09 10.96
CA VAL A 212 9.16 9.19 9.53
C VAL A 212 7.92 10.06 9.34
N PRO A 213 7.87 10.93 8.29
CA PRO A 213 6.66 11.70 7.99
C PRO A 213 5.44 10.78 7.88
N THR A 214 4.38 11.12 8.62
CA THR A 214 3.20 10.26 8.78
C THR A 214 1.91 11.02 8.45
N LEU A 215 1.07 10.41 7.62
CA LEU A 215 -0.30 10.86 7.34
C LEU A 215 -1.29 9.84 7.91
N VAL A 216 -2.25 10.29 8.69
CA VAL A 216 -3.33 9.46 9.25
C VAL A 216 -4.66 9.96 8.68
N LEU A 217 -5.41 9.08 8.04
CA LEU A 217 -6.75 9.36 7.51
C LEU A 217 -7.78 8.49 8.22
N HIS A 218 -8.94 9.05 8.53
CA HIS A 218 -10.01 8.28 9.17
C HIS A 218 -11.39 8.82 8.82
N ARG A 219 -12.34 7.94 8.55
CA ARG A 219 -13.74 8.30 8.31
C ARG A 219 -14.48 8.56 9.61
N ARG A 220 -15.20 9.68 9.70
CA ARG A 220 -15.91 10.11 10.93
C ARG A 220 -16.87 9.05 11.47
N ASP A 221 -17.56 8.35 10.57
CA ASP A 221 -18.61 7.39 10.92
C ASP A 221 -18.20 5.94 10.62
N ASP A 222 -16.89 5.64 10.64
CA ASP A 222 -16.37 4.28 10.49
C ASP A 222 -16.93 3.36 11.59
N ARG A 223 -17.69 2.35 11.18
CA ARG A 223 -18.36 1.41 12.09
C ARG A 223 -17.49 0.23 12.52
N ALA A 224 -16.34 0.03 11.87
CA ALA A 224 -15.42 -1.05 12.18
C ALA A 224 -14.38 -0.61 13.21
N ILE A 225 -13.78 0.56 12.99
CA ILE A 225 -12.75 1.13 13.86
C ILE A 225 -13.20 2.55 14.25
N PRO A 226 -13.51 2.79 15.54
CA PRO A 226 -13.97 4.10 15.99
C PRO A 226 -13.00 5.23 15.60
N PHE A 227 -13.55 6.35 15.10
CA PHE A 227 -12.79 7.51 14.64
C PHE A 227 -11.79 8.06 15.68
N ALA A 228 -12.13 7.98 16.97
CA ALA A 228 -11.26 8.40 18.06
C ALA A 228 -9.94 7.60 18.11
N LEU A 229 -9.91 6.36 17.64
CA LEU A 229 -8.68 5.56 17.60
C LEU A 229 -7.69 6.05 16.54
N GLY A 230 -8.19 6.57 15.40
CA GLY A 230 -7.35 7.24 14.41
C GLY A 230 -6.77 8.55 14.95
N GLN A 231 -7.56 9.30 15.72
CA GLN A 231 -7.08 10.51 16.40
C GLN A 231 -6.00 10.17 17.43
N ASP A 232 -6.19 9.11 18.22
CA ASP A 232 -5.20 8.62 19.19
C ASP A 232 -3.88 8.21 18.50
N VAL A 233 -3.94 7.47 17.39
CA VAL A 233 -2.75 7.13 16.59
C VAL A 233 -2.01 8.39 16.14
N ALA A 234 -2.71 9.37 15.57
CA ALA A 234 -2.09 10.60 15.10
C ALA A 234 -1.50 11.45 16.24
N ALA A 235 -2.14 11.46 17.42
CA ALA A 235 -1.64 12.17 18.58
C ALA A 235 -0.37 11.55 19.18
N ARG A 236 -0.19 10.23 19.02
CA ARG A 236 0.97 9.49 19.55
C ARG A 236 2.20 9.51 18.64
N ILE A 237 2.03 9.77 17.35
CA ILE A 237 3.13 9.81 16.37
C ILE A 237 3.63 11.27 16.23
N PRO A 238 4.89 11.58 16.58
CA PRO A 238 5.43 12.93 16.45
C PRO A 238 5.33 13.46 15.01
N GLY A 239 4.71 14.64 14.85
CA GLY A 239 4.59 15.30 13.55
C GLY A 239 3.63 14.65 12.56
N ALA A 240 2.79 13.70 13.01
CA ALA A 240 1.75 13.15 12.14
C ALA A 240 0.71 14.20 11.76
N THR A 241 0.25 14.14 10.50
CA THR A 241 -0.90 14.92 10.03
C THR A 241 -2.15 14.06 10.08
N PHE A 242 -3.22 14.55 10.71
CA PHE A 242 -4.51 13.87 10.76
C PHE A 242 -5.50 14.50 9.77
N VAL A 243 -6.09 13.69 8.90
CA VAL A 243 -7.10 14.11 7.92
C VAL A 243 -8.41 13.38 8.18
N PRO A 244 -9.43 14.05 8.74
CA PRO A 244 -10.76 13.49 8.85
C PRO A 244 -11.40 13.40 7.46
N LEU A 245 -12.10 12.30 7.20
CA LEU A 245 -12.87 12.07 5.99
C LEU A 245 -14.34 11.89 6.35
N ASP A 246 -15.23 12.32 5.46
CA ASP A 246 -16.64 12.00 5.59
C ASP A 246 -16.93 10.58 5.07
N GLY A 247 -17.96 9.94 5.63
CA GLY A 247 -18.41 8.61 5.23
C GLY A 247 -18.36 7.59 6.36
N THR A 248 -18.92 6.41 6.08
CA THR A 248 -19.15 5.36 7.09
C THR A 248 -18.56 3.99 6.72
N ASP A 249 -18.28 3.74 5.43
CA ASP A 249 -17.66 2.47 5.02
C ASP A 249 -16.24 2.36 5.56
N HIS A 250 -15.84 1.18 5.99
CA HIS A 250 -14.49 0.94 6.48
C HIS A 250 -13.49 0.85 5.32
N LEU A 251 -13.80 0.20 4.20
CA LEU A 251 -12.81 -0.06 3.15
C LEU A 251 -12.42 1.22 2.37
N PRO A 252 -11.12 1.46 2.08
CA PRO A 252 -10.67 2.72 1.48
C PRO A 252 -11.09 2.91 0.01
N TRP A 253 -11.45 1.83 -0.69
CA TRP A 253 -11.97 1.87 -2.07
C TRP A 253 -13.49 2.06 -2.15
N ARG A 254 -14.16 2.31 -1.02
CA ARG A 254 -15.60 2.60 -0.92
C ARG A 254 -15.84 4.09 -0.67
N GLY A 255 -17.09 4.54 -0.68
CA GLY A 255 -17.45 5.96 -0.51
C GLY A 255 -16.77 6.91 -1.52
N ASP A 256 -16.45 8.12 -1.06
CA ASP A 256 -15.65 9.09 -1.83
C ASP A 256 -14.16 8.71 -1.80
N VAL A 257 -13.76 7.93 -2.80
CA VAL A 257 -12.37 7.47 -2.96
C VAL A 257 -11.44 8.63 -3.36
N GLU A 258 -11.94 9.65 -4.06
CA GLU A 258 -11.11 10.79 -4.49
C GLU A 258 -10.71 11.65 -3.29
N ALA A 259 -11.64 11.87 -2.34
CA ALA A 259 -11.36 12.57 -1.09
C ALA A 259 -10.29 11.87 -0.24
N LEU A 260 -10.16 10.54 -0.36
CA LEU A 260 -9.08 9.78 0.28
C LEU A 260 -7.77 9.86 -0.52
N VAL A 261 -7.82 9.63 -1.84
CA VAL A 261 -6.60 9.54 -2.67
C VAL A 261 -5.90 10.90 -2.80
N ARG A 262 -6.64 12.01 -2.88
CA ARG A 262 -6.08 13.36 -3.02
C ARG A 262 -5.06 13.69 -1.91
N PRO A 263 -5.41 13.67 -0.61
CA PRO A 263 -4.45 13.97 0.46
C PRO A 263 -3.27 12.98 0.49
N VAL A 264 -3.49 11.69 0.14
CA VAL A 264 -2.38 10.75 -0.01
C VAL A 264 -1.41 11.22 -1.10
N ARG A 265 -1.90 11.55 -2.29
CA ARG A 265 -1.05 12.01 -3.41
C ARG A 265 -0.35 13.33 -3.09
N GLU A 266 -1.04 14.26 -2.43
CA GLU A 266 -0.45 15.53 -1.99
C GLU A 266 0.65 15.30 -0.97
N PHE A 267 0.42 14.47 0.04
CA PHE A 267 1.42 14.13 1.06
C PHE A 267 2.66 13.44 0.47
N LEU A 268 2.45 12.46 -0.40
CA LEU A 268 3.54 11.74 -1.07
C LEU A 268 4.26 12.59 -2.13
N GLY A 269 3.57 13.57 -2.73
CA GLY A 269 4.11 14.52 -3.70
C GLY A 269 4.84 15.71 -3.07
N ALA A 270 4.39 16.20 -1.91
CA ALA A 270 4.96 17.34 -1.20
C ALA A 270 6.40 17.09 -0.77
N GLY A 271 6.68 15.88 -0.26
CA GLY A 271 8.04 15.48 0.10
C GLY A 271 8.99 15.29 -1.10
N ARG A 272 8.46 14.98 -2.29
CA ARG A 272 9.23 14.99 -3.55
C ARG A 272 9.55 16.42 -4.01
N ARG A 273 8.66 17.37 -3.78
CA ARG A 273 8.90 18.81 -4.03
C ARG A 273 9.94 19.37 -3.06
N ALA A 274 9.88 18.99 -1.78
CA ALA A 274 10.87 19.37 -0.77
C ALA A 274 12.25 18.72 -0.99
N ARG A 275 12.32 17.41 -1.32
CA ARG A 275 13.59 16.76 -1.77
C ARG A 275 14.14 17.34 -3.07
N ARG A 276 13.27 17.75 -4.00
CA ARG A 276 13.68 18.50 -5.21
C ARG A 276 14.09 19.95 -4.92
N ALA A 277 13.64 20.54 -3.82
CA ALA A 277 14.05 21.87 -3.38
C ALA A 277 15.35 21.86 -2.55
N GLY A 278 15.72 20.70 -1.97
CA GLY A 278 16.95 20.50 -1.20
C GLY A 278 18.14 19.92 -1.97
N SER A 279 18.00 19.64 -3.27
CA SER A 279 19.15 19.39 -4.16
C SER A 279 19.37 20.61 -5.06
N PRO A 280 20.62 21.00 -5.36
CA PRO A 280 20.89 22.06 -6.32
C PRO A 280 20.18 21.71 -7.63
N ARG A 281 19.41 22.66 -8.13
CA ARG A 281 18.74 22.51 -9.42
C ARG A 281 19.77 22.28 -10.53
N HIS A 282 19.35 21.46 -11.50
CA HIS A 282 19.68 21.58 -12.93
C HIS A 282 21.04 21.11 -13.45
N GLU A 283 21.45 19.85 -13.22
CA GLU A 283 22.26 19.16 -14.23
C GLU A 283 21.78 17.70 -14.43
N LEU A 284 21.69 17.29 -15.70
CA LEU A 284 21.57 15.88 -16.06
C LEU A 284 22.85 15.17 -15.60
N SER A 285 22.77 13.94 -15.08
CA SER A 285 24.01 13.20 -14.81
C SER A 285 24.76 12.90 -16.10
N ASP A 286 26.07 12.62 -16.03
CA ASP A 286 26.86 12.23 -17.22
C ASP A 286 26.19 11.09 -18.00
N ARG A 287 25.62 10.12 -17.27
CA ARG A 287 24.90 8.99 -17.85
C ARG A 287 23.60 9.40 -18.55
N GLU A 288 22.91 10.39 -18.03
CA GLU A 288 21.69 10.94 -18.65
C GLU A 288 22.03 11.84 -19.84
N LEU A 289 23.16 12.56 -19.81
CA LEU A 289 23.69 13.30 -20.96
C LEU A 289 24.03 12.35 -22.11
N ASP A 290 24.71 11.24 -21.84
CA ASP A 290 25.01 10.22 -22.85
C ASP A 290 23.73 9.65 -23.49
N VAL A 291 22.73 9.32 -22.67
CA VAL A 291 21.43 8.87 -23.17
C VAL A 291 20.74 9.96 -23.99
N LEU A 292 20.76 11.22 -23.54
CA LEU A 292 20.14 12.34 -24.24
C LEU A 292 20.79 12.59 -25.61
N ARG A 293 22.12 12.46 -25.74
CA ARG A 293 22.83 12.56 -27.02
C ARG A 293 22.36 11.48 -28.00
N LEU A 294 22.21 10.24 -27.52
CA LEU A 294 21.72 9.14 -28.36
C LEU A 294 20.23 9.31 -28.74
N VAL A 295 19.41 9.87 -27.84
CA VAL A 295 18.02 10.25 -28.14
C VAL A 295 17.97 11.31 -29.23
N ALA A 296 18.85 12.30 -29.18
CA ALA A 296 18.93 13.36 -30.20
C ALA A 296 19.41 12.87 -31.56
N GLN A 297 20.20 11.78 -31.59
CA GLN A 297 20.58 11.05 -32.81
C GLN A 297 19.43 10.18 -33.37
N GLY A 298 18.27 10.14 -32.72
CA GLY A 298 17.09 9.41 -33.20
C GLY A 298 17.10 7.91 -32.86
N LEU A 299 18.05 7.43 -32.05
CA LEU A 299 18.10 6.02 -31.66
C LEU A 299 16.88 5.66 -30.81
N SER A 300 16.43 4.42 -30.89
CA SER A 300 15.41 3.82 -30.03
C SER A 300 15.98 3.37 -28.68
N ASP A 301 15.11 3.05 -27.71
CA ASP A 301 15.54 2.56 -26.39
C ASP A 301 16.34 1.25 -26.49
N GLN A 302 16.06 0.40 -27.50
CA GLN A 302 16.83 -0.83 -27.74
C GLN A 302 18.24 -0.57 -28.29
N GLU A 303 18.39 0.43 -29.16
CA GLU A 303 19.68 0.81 -29.73
C GLU A 303 20.55 1.54 -28.69
N ILE A 304 19.93 2.40 -27.87
CA ILE A 304 20.57 3.03 -26.71
C ILE A 304 21.08 1.95 -25.74
N ALA A 305 20.22 0.98 -25.42
CA ALA A 305 20.56 -0.12 -24.55
C ALA A 305 21.78 -0.91 -25.04
N ARG A 306 21.78 -1.27 -26.34
CA ARG A 306 22.90 -1.97 -26.98
C ARG A 306 24.19 -1.15 -26.94
N ARG A 307 24.11 0.17 -27.20
CA ARG A 307 25.27 1.06 -27.27
C ARG A 307 25.89 1.37 -25.91
N LEU A 308 25.08 1.37 -24.86
CA LEU A 308 25.52 1.68 -23.50
C LEU A 308 25.74 0.45 -22.61
N GLY A 309 25.53 -0.77 -23.14
CA GLY A 309 25.67 -2.03 -22.40
C GLY A 309 24.66 -2.17 -21.26
N ILE A 310 23.42 -1.68 -21.44
CA ILE A 310 22.34 -1.73 -20.45
C ILE A 310 21.10 -2.43 -21.02
N SER A 311 20.09 -2.71 -20.18
CA SER A 311 18.82 -3.26 -20.66
C SER A 311 17.93 -2.18 -21.31
N ALA A 312 17.03 -2.59 -22.22
CA ALA A 312 16.05 -1.69 -22.84
C ALA A 312 15.14 -1.00 -21.81
N HIS A 313 14.79 -1.70 -20.73
CA HIS A 313 14.01 -1.12 -19.63
C HIS A 313 14.79 -0.01 -18.91
N THR A 314 16.09 -0.21 -18.68
CA THR A 314 16.95 0.82 -18.07
C THR A 314 17.10 2.04 -18.98
N ALA A 315 17.27 1.85 -20.30
CA ALA A 315 17.29 2.93 -21.28
C ALA A 315 15.98 3.74 -21.27
N HIS A 316 14.83 3.04 -21.28
CA HIS A 316 13.51 3.66 -21.17
C HIS A 316 13.36 4.52 -19.90
N ARG A 317 13.83 4.00 -18.76
CA ARG A 317 13.80 4.71 -17.47
C ARG A 317 14.66 5.98 -17.51
N HIS A 318 15.84 5.94 -18.12
CA HIS A 318 16.68 7.13 -18.30
C HIS A 318 15.98 8.18 -19.16
N VAL A 319 15.38 7.80 -20.29
CA VAL A 319 14.65 8.74 -21.16
C VAL A 319 13.47 9.40 -20.43
N SER A 320 12.73 8.63 -19.63
CA SER A 320 11.63 9.15 -18.80
C SER A 320 12.13 10.15 -17.74
N ASN A 321 13.23 9.82 -17.06
CA ASN A 321 13.85 10.69 -16.07
C ASN A 321 14.38 12.00 -16.68
N ILE A 322 15.03 11.91 -17.84
CA ILE A 322 15.52 13.09 -18.59
C ILE A 322 14.35 14.02 -18.94
N ARG A 323 13.25 13.48 -19.48
CA ARG A 323 12.04 14.26 -19.77
C ARG A 323 11.50 14.95 -18.51
N GLY A 324 11.46 14.23 -17.39
CA GLY A 324 11.04 14.76 -16.10
C GLY A 324 11.99 15.82 -15.49
N LYS A 325 13.28 15.81 -15.85
CA LYS A 325 14.29 16.80 -15.45
C LYS A 325 14.29 18.03 -16.35
N LEU A 326 14.10 17.84 -17.65
CA LEU A 326 14.01 18.91 -18.66
C LEU A 326 12.63 19.58 -18.70
N GLY A 327 11.63 19.03 -18.02
CA GLY A 327 10.27 19.57 -17.99
C GLY A 327 9.52 19.41 -19.31
N VAL A 328 9.90 18.43 -20.14
CA VAL A 328 9.34 18.22 -21.47
C VAL A 328 8.46 16.97 -21.53
N THR A 329 7.41 17.04 -22.33
CA THR A 329 6.37 16.00 -22.36
C THR A 329 6.58 14.93 -23.41
N SER A 330 7.57 15.04 -24.30
CA SER A 330 7.84 14.04 -25.35
C SER A 330 9.32 13.78 -25.56
N ARG A 331 9.64 12.61 -26.16
CA ARG A 331 11.00 12.26 -26.57
C ARG A 331 11.56 13.27 -27.59
N ALA A 332 10.73 13.66 -28.56
CA ALA A 332 11.10 14.66 -29.57
C ALA A 332 11.40 16.02 -28.93
N ALA A 333 10.63 16.43 -27.91
CA ALA A 333 10.91 17.67 -27.18
C ALA A 333 12.21 17.59 -26.37
N ALA A 334 12.57 16.43 -25.82
CA ALA A 334 13.87 16.23 -25.17
C ALA A 334 15.02 16.32 -26.18
N ALA A 335 14.89 15.71 -27.36
CA ALA A 335 15.86 15.82 -28.45
C ALA A 335 16.06 17.27 -28.92
N ALA A 336 14.97 18.02 -29.10
CA ALA A 336 15.02 19.45 -29.47
C ALA A 336 15.68 20.30 -28.38
N HIS A 337 15.47 19.96 -27.11
CA HIS A 337 16.13 20.63 -25.99
C HIS A 337 17.65 20.41 -25.99
N ALA A 338 18.12 19.19 -26.30
CA ALA A 338 19.54 18.90 -26.41
C ALA A 338 20.23 19.74 -27.50
N ALA A 339 19.56 19.89 -28.65
CA ALA A 339 20.06 20.69 -29.78
C ALA A 339 20.11 22.19 -29.48
N THR A 340 19.13 22.71 -28.75
CA THR A 340 19.05 24.15 -28.40
C THR A 340 19.96 24.53 -27.23
N ALA A 341 20.28 23.58 -26.34
CA ALA A 341 21.16 23.79 -25.19
C ALA A 341 22.66 23.56 -25.49
N GLY A 342 23.04 23.21 -26.72
CA GLY A 342 24.44 22.96 -27.10
C GLY A 342 25.05 21.71 -26.47
N LEU A 343 24.22 20.71 -26.15
CA LEU A 343 24.64 19.45 -25.50
C LEU A 343 24.98 18.33 -26.50
N LEU A 344 24.95 18.65 -27.79
CA LEU A 344 25.20 17.75 -28.93
C LEU A 344 26.56 18.01 -29.57
#